data_AF-A0A8D0TGQ6-F1
#
_entry.id   AF-A0A8D0TGQ6-F1
#
_cell.length_a   1.000
_cell.length_b   1.000
_cell.length_c   1.000
_cell.angle_alpha   90.00
_cell.angle_beta   90.00
_cell.angle_gamma   90.00
#
_symmetry.space_group_name_H-M   'P 1'
#
loop_
_entity.id
_entity.type
_entity.pdbx_description
1 polymer ?
#
loop_
_entity_poly.entity_id
_entity_poly.type
_entity_poly.pdbx_seq_one_letter_code
_entity_poly.pdbx_strand_id
1 'polypeptide(L)'
;MAGLVTVAASLLFLGLCAYSFAPADSVTMPSSCCIYFISKKIPESRVASYQLSNSSVCPQAGVIFTTRKGQKFCGDPKQLWVQKYMKKLDAKRKKASARIRAMGTGALVRRGPANSTSI
;
A
#
# COMPACT_ATOMS: atom_id res chain seq x y z
N MET A 1 50.51 28.67 16.85
CA MET A 1 49.96 27.41 17.39
C MET A 1 48.46 27.47 17.67
N ALA A 2 47.88 28.61 18.07
CA ALA A 2 46.44 28.72 18.38
C ALA A 2 45.50 28.48 17.18
N GLY A 3 45.85 28.94 15.97
CA GLY A 3 44.99 28.82 14.79
C GLY A 3 44.78 27.40 14.25
N LEU A 4 45.77 26.53 14.40
CA LEU A 4 45.66 25.13 13.96
C LEU A 4 44.65 24.36 14.83
N VAL A 5 44.61 24.67 16.13
CA VAL A 5 43.71 24.06 17.10
C VAL A 5 42.27 24.49 16.84
N THR A 6 42.04 25.76 16.46
CA THR A 6 40.70 26.27 16.15
C THR A 6 40.15 25.63 14.87
N VAL A 7 40.98 25.50 13.83
CA VAL A 7 40.58 24.86 12.57
C VAL A 7 40.24 23.39 12.77
N ALA A 8 41.04 22.66 13.55
CA ALA A 8 40.77 21.26 13.88
C ALA A 8 39.47 21.10 14.66
N ALA A 9 39.20 21.96 15.65
CA ALA A 9 37.97 21.92 16.43
C ALA A 9 36.72 22.19 15.58
N SER A 10 36.79 23.16 14.65
CA SER A 10 35.68 23.45 13.73
C SER A 10 35.38 22.28 12.79
N LEU A 11 36.41 21.65 12.22
CA LEU A 11 36.26 20.47 11.36
C LEU A 11 35.62 19.29 12.09
N LEU A 12 36.00 19.05 13.35
CA LEU A 12 35.41 18.00 14.18
C LEU A 12 33.93 18.27 14.47
N PHE A 13 33.55 19.51 14.79
CA PHE A 13 32.15 19.89 15.02
C PHE A 13 31.28 19.70 13.79
N LEU A 14 31.73 20.14 12.61
CA LEU A 14 30.99 19.93 11.35
C LEU A 14 30.82 18.44 11.02
N GLY A 15 31.84 17.62 11.26
CA GLY A 15 31.76 16.17 11.10
C GLY A 15 30.73 15.52 12.03
N LEU A 16 30.71 15.91 13.31
CA LEU A 16 29.72 15.43 14.29
C LEU A 16 28.29 15.86 13.93
N CYS A 17 28.11 17.08 13.46
CA CYS A 17 26.81 17.56 12.99
C CYS A 17 26.33 16.72 11.80
N ALA A 18 27.17 16.51 10.79
CA ALA A 18 26.83 15.69 9.62
C ALA A 18 26.49 14.23 9.99
N TYR A 19 27.17 13.66 11.00
CA TYR A 19 26.87 12.32 11.52
C TYR A 19 25.55 12.25 12.29
N SER A 20 25.19 13.33 12.98
CA SER A 20 23.92 13.44 13.72
C SER A 20 22.72 13.61 12.76
N PHE A 21 22.96 14.19 11.59
CA PHE A 21 22.02 14.22 10.47
C PHE A 21 22.16 12.96 9.59
N ALA A 22 22.27 11.77 10.20
CA ALA A 22 21.88 10.58 9.47
C ALA A 22 20.40 10.77 9.08
N PRO A 23 20.02 10.66 7.80
CA PRO A 23 18.61 10.59 7.46
C PRO A 23 18.05 9.44 8.29
N ALA A 24 17.05 9.74 9.14
CA ALA A 24 16.28 8.70 9.76
C ALA A 24 15.69 7.91 8.59
N ASP A 25 16.30 6.76 8.28
CA ASP A 25 15.79 5.79 7.34
C ASP A 25 14.34 5.64 7.70
N SER A 26 13.47 6.20 6.84
CA SER A 26 12.04 6.08 6.99
C SER A 26 11.82 4.60 7.09
N VAL A 27 11.51 4.14 8.31
CA VAL A 27 11.59 2.73 8.67
C VAL A 27 10.87 1.99 7.56
N THR A 28 11.64 1.22 6.78
CA THR A 28 11.06 0.34 5.79
C THR A 28 10.42 -0.75 6.62
N MET A 29 9.23 -0.43 7.15
CA MET A 29 8.41 -1.31 7.94
C MET A 29 8.28 -2.58 7.10
N PRO A 30 8.53 -3.77 7.67
CA PRO A 30 8.20 -4.99 6.97
C PRO A 30 6.76 -4.83 6.52
N SER A 31 6.54 -4.87 5.21
CA SER A 31 5.35 -4.38 4.50
C SER A 31 4.04 -5.11 4.86
N SER A 32 4.05 -5.91 5.92
CA SER A 32 3.04 -6.84 6.39
C SER A 32 2.39 -6.46 7.72
N CYS A 33 3.01 -5.62 8.56
CA CYS A 33 2.50 -5.30 9.91
C CYS A 33 2.19 -3.82 10.16
N CYS A 34 1.08 -3.55 10.86
CA CYS A 34 0.69 -2.22 11.30
C CYS A 34 1.14 -1.96 12.75
N ILE A 35 2.02 -0.97 12.95
CA ILE A 35 2.44 -0.51 14.28
C ILE A 35 1.63 0.73 14.72
N TYR A 36 1.30 1.59 13.76
CA TYR A 36 0.58 2.84 14.01
C TYR A 36 -0.64 2.96 13.12
N PHE A 37 -1.72 3.51 13.67
CA PHE A 37 -2.98 3.72 12.96
C PHE A 37 -3.25 5.19 12.76
N ILE A 38 -3.74 5.55 11.57
CA ILE A 38 -4.12 6.93 11.32
C ILE A 38 -5.42 7.26 12.05
N SER A 39 -5.44 8.36 12.80
CA SER A 39 -6.66 8.89 13.40
C SER A 39 -7.46 9.73 12.40
N LYS A 40 -6.78 10.38 11.46
CA LYS A 40 -7.43 11.22 10.44
C LYS A 40 -8.03 10.37 9.32
N LYS A 41 -9.30 10.61 9.03
CA LYS A 41 -9.99 9.96 7.92
C LYS A 41 -9.48 10.50 6.57
N ILE A 42 -8.92 9.63 5.75
CA ILE A 42 -8.53 9.97 4.38
C ILE A 42 -9.75 9.89 3.46
N PRO A 43 -9.98 10.84 2.54
CA PRO A 43 -11.08 10.79 1.59
C PRO A 43 -11.12 9.49 0.79
N GLU A 44 -12.29 8.88 0.70
CA GLU A 44 -12.50 7.56 0.07
C GLU A 44 -12.04 7.53 -1.39
N SER A 45 -12.22 8.64 -2.10
CA SER A 45 -11.82 8.80 -3.50
C SER A 45 -10.32 8.55 -3.73
N ARG A 46 -9.49 8.78 -2.71
CA ARG A 46 -8.04 8.59 -2.77
C ARG A 46 -7.61 7.15 -2.51
N VAL A 47 -8.47 6.31 -1.95
CA VAL A 47 -8.16 4.92 -1.61
C VAL A 47 -8.43 4.03 -2.82
N ALA A 48 -7.44 3.22 -3.20
CA ALA A 48 -7.51 2.33 -4.35
C ALA A 48 -7.80 0.88 -3.94
N SER A 49 -7.12 0.39 -2.91
CA SER A 49 -7.22 -0.99 -2.43
C SER A 49 -6.88 -1.08 -0.96
N TYR A 50 -7.11 -2.27 -0.38
CA TYR A 50 -6.71 -2.58 0.99
C TYR A 50 -6.18 -4.01 1.07
N GLN A 51 -5.37 -4.26 2.08
CA GLN A 51 -4.87 -5.58 2.47
C GLN A 51 -4.99 -5.73 3.99
N LEU A 52 -5.18 -6.95 4.47
CA LEU A 52 -5.17 -7.24 5.89
C LEU A 52 -3.74 -7.52 6.33
N SER A 53 -3.37 -6.99 7.48
CA SER A 53 -2.13 -7.36 8.18
C SER A 53 -2.17 -8.85 8.50
N ASN A 54 -1.02 -9.54 8.39
CA ASN A 54 -0.98 -10.96 8.71
C ASN A 54 -1.10 -11.17 10.23
N SER A 55 -2.30 -11.55 10.70
CA SER A 55 -2.59 -11.73 12.13
C SER A 55 -1.74 -12.80 12.82
N SER A 56 -1.12 -13.73 12.08
CA SER A 56 -0.24 -14.76 12.64
C SER A 56 1.16 -14.26 12.93
N VAL A 57 1.59 -13.20 12.23
CA VAL A 57 2.94 -12.63 12.34
C VAL A 57 2.90 -11.30 13.10
N CYS A 58 1.81 -10.56 12.97
CA CYS A 58 1.67 -9.23 13.55
C CYS A 58 0.92 -9.30 14.88
N PRO A 59 1.43 -8.63 15.94
CA PRO A 59 0.79 -8.63 17.26
C PRO A 59 -0.57 -7.92 17.24
N GLN A 60 -0.82 -7.06 16.24
CA GLN A 60 -2.05 -6.30 16.10
C GLN A 60 -2.68 -6.50 14.72
N ALA A 61 -3.98 -6.81 14.71
CA ALA A 61 -4.77 -6.84 13.50
C ALA A 61 -4.92 -5.42 12.94
N GLY A 62 -4.51 -5.22 11.69
CA GLY A 62 -4.55 -3.93 11.02
C GLY A 62 -5.00 -4.03 9.57
N VAL A 63 -5.48 -2.91 9.03
CA VAL A 63 -5.89 -2.81 7.62
C VAL A 63 -4.96 -1.86 6.91
N ILE A 64 -4.18 -2.37 5.95
CA ILE A 64 -3.26 -1.58 5.15
C ILE A 64 -3.98 -1.10 3.91
N PHE A 65 -4.32 0.19 3.85
CA PHE A 65 -4.88 0.82 2.67
C PHE A 65 -3.78 1.29 1.73
N THR A 66 -4.00 1.15 0.43
CA THR A 66 -3.15 1.72 -0.61
C THR A 66 -3.93 2.80 -1.34
N THR A 67 -3.34 3.99 -1.43
CA THR A 67 -3.91 5.13 -2.17
C THR A 67 -3.67 4.96 -3.68
N ARG A 68 -4.40 5.74 -4.48
CA ARG A 68 -4.17 5.82 -5.94
C ARG A 68 -2.77 6.30 -6.32
N LYS A 69 -2.09 7.02 -5.42
CA LYS A 69 -0.69 7.46 -5.60
C LYS A 69 0.33 6.40 -5.14
N GLY A 70 -0.12 5.19 -4.78
CA GLY A 70 0.75 4.11 -4.31
C GLY A 70 1.17 4.21 -2.84
N GLN A 71 0.82 5.29 -2.14
CA GLN A 71 1.12 5.44 -0.71
C GLN A 71 0.30 4.48 0.13
N LYS A 72 0.93 3.84 1.12
CA LYS A 72 0.28 2.90 2.04
C LYS A 72 0.10 3.53 3.42
N PHE A 73 -1.01 3.19 4.08
CA PHE A 73 -1.27 3.63 5.46
C PHE A 73 -2.11 2.59 6.20
N CYS A 74 -1.96 2.53 7.52
CA CYS A 74 -2.70 1.62 8.38
C CYS A 74 -3.96 2.28 8.94
N GLY A 75 -5.10 1.62 8.75
CA GLY A 75 -6.39 1.94 9.34
C GLY A 75 -6.77 0.93 10.42
N ASP A 76 -7.33 1.43 11.52
CA ASP A 76 -7.77 0.61 12.65
C ASP A 76 -9.10 -0.09 12.29
N PRO A 77 -9.17 -1.43 12.30
CA PRO A 77 -10.41 -2.16 11.99
C PRO A 77 -11.57 -1.81 12.93
N LYS A 78 -11.32 -1.23 14.10
CA LYS A 78 -12.35 -0.79 15.05
C LYS A 78 -13.05 0.50 14.59
N GLN A 79 -12.47 1.26 13.67
CA GLN A 79 -13.07 2.51 13.21
C GLN A 79 -14.14 2.29 12.12
N LEU A 80 -15.29 2.94 12.28
CA LEU A 80 -16.44 2.80 11.36
C LEU A 80 -16.10 3.16 9.91
N TRP A 81 -15.25 4.16 9.68
CA TRP A 81 -14.88 4.56 8.32
C TRP A 81 -13.98 3.52 7.65
N VAL A 82 -13.13 2.81 8.40
CA VAL A 82 -12.28 1.73 7.91
C VAL A 82 -13.14 0.57 7.41
N GLN A 83 -14.08 0.13 8.25
CA GLN A 83 -15.03 -0.93 7.89
C GLN A 83 -15.87 -0.56 6.65
N LYS A 84 -16.32 0.71 6.57
CA LYS A 84 -17.05 1.21 5.40
C LYS A 84 -16.22 1.14 4.13
N TYR A 85 -14.92 1.47 4.20
CA TYR A 85 -14.02 1.42 3.04
C TYR A 85 -13.79 -0.02 2.58
N MET A 86 -13.54 -0.94 3.51
CA MET A 86 -13.38 -2.37 3.20
C MET A 86 -14.61 -2.91 2.46
N LYS A 87 -15.82 -2.69 3.00
CA LYS A 87 -17.08 -3.15 2.40
C LYS A 87 -17.27 -2.63 0.97
N LYS A 88 -16.95 -1.36 0.73
CA LYS A 88 -17.07 -0.76 -0.60
C LYS A 88 -16.04 -1.29 -1.58
N LEU A 89 -14.79 -1.47 -1.15
CA LEU A 89 -13.73 -2.03 -1.98
C LEU A 89 -14.03 -3.50 -2.33
N ASP A 90 -14.56 -4.28 -1.39
CA ASP A 90 -15.04 -5.64 -1.63
C ASP A 90 -16.18 -5.69 -2.65
N ALA A 91 -17.16 -4.80 -2.51
CA ALA A 91 -18.26 -4.71 -3.48
C ALA A 91 -17.76 -4.37 -4.88
N LYS A 92 -16.79 -3.45 -5.01
CA LYS A 92 -16.16 -3.13 -6.30
C LYS A 92 -15.43 -4.35 -6.88
N ARG A 93 -14.67 -5.09 -6.06
CA ARG A 93 -13.95 -6.29 -6.48
C ARG A 93 -14.91 -7.36 -7.00
N LYS A 94 -16.01 -7.64 -6.28
CA LYS A 94 -17.04 -8.60 -6.72
C LYS A 94 -17.68 -8.21 -8.05
N LYS A 95 -18.02 -6.93 -8.23
CA LYS A 95 -18.57 -6.42 -9.50
C LYS A 95 -17.58 -6.57 -10.66
N ALA A 96 -16.30 -6.24 -10.43
CA ALA A 96 -15.26 -6.41 -11.44
C ALA A 96 -15.10 -7.89 -11.83
N SER A 97 -15.04 -8.80 -10.86
CA SER A 97 -14.97 -10.25 -11.12
C SER A 97 -16.20 -10.76 -11.89
N ALA A 98 -17.41 -10.31 -11.54
CA ALA A 98 -18.62 -10.68 -12.27
C ALA A 98 -18.59 -10.18 -13.73
N ARG A 99 -18.12 -8.94 -13.95
CA ARG A 99 -17.95 -8.39 -15.30
C ARG A 99 -16.92 -9.17 -16.13
N ILE A 100 -15.80 -9.54 -15.53
CA ILE A 100 -14.78 -10.36 -16.19
C ILE A 100 -15.37 -11.73 -16.58
N ARG A 101 -16.13 -12.36 -15.69
CA ARG A 101 -16.82 -13.63 -16.00
C ARG A 101 -17.82 -13.47 -17.15
N ALA A 102 -18.65 -12.43 -17.13
CA ALA A 102 -19.61 -12.16 -18.20
C ALA A 102 -18.94 -11.88 -19.56
N MET A 103 -17.75 -11.25 -19.55
CA MET A 103 -16.95 -11.05 -20.76
C MET A 103 -16.33 -12.36 -21.27
N GLY A 104 -15.89 -13.24 -20.37
CA GLY A 104 -15.31 -14.54 -20.70
C GLY A 104 -16.31 -15.48 -21.40
N THR A 105 -17.59 -15.42 -21.05
CA THR A 105 -18.66 -16.15 -21.74
C THR A 105 -18.90 -15.66 -23.18
N GLY A 106 -18.46 -14.44 -23.54
CA GLY A 106 -18.55 -13.92 -24.91
C GLY A 106 -17.36 -14.29 -25.81
N ALA A 107 -16.22 -14.67 -25.24
CA ALA A 107 -15.01 -15.00 -26.01
C ALA A 107 -15.02 -16.42 -26.60
N LEU A 108 -15.85 -17.34 -26.07
CA LEU A 108 -16.11 -18.67 -26.64
C LEU A 108 -17.41 -18.70 -27.45
N VAL A 109 -17.72 -17.65 -28.22
CA VAL A 109 -18.73 -17.73 -29.28
C VAL A 109 -18.15 -17.12 -30.56
N ARG A 110 -17.03 -17.68 -31.03
CA ARG A 110 -16.77 -17.76 -32.47
C ARG A 110 -17.13 -19.17 -32.91
N ARG A 111 -18.44 -19.42 -33.08
CA ARG A 111 -18.90 -20.52 -33.95
C ARG A 111 -18.37 -20.20 -35.34
N GLY A 112 -17.31 -20.91 -35.75
CA GLY A 112 -16.99 -21.02 -37.16
C GLY A 112 -18.17 -21.67 -37.90
N PRO A 113 -18.43 -21.30 -39.16
CA PRO A 113 -19.53 -21.86 -39.91
C PRO A 113 -19.34 -23.36 -40.10
N ALA A 114 -20.33 -24.13 -39.68
CA ALA A 114 -20.48 -25.52 -40.07
C ALA A 114 -20.92 -25.54 -41.54
N ASN A 115 -20.06 -26.02 -42.45
CA ASN A 115 -20.42 -26.91 -43.56
C ASN A 115 -19.16 -27.26 -44.38
N SER A 116 -18.88 -28.54 -44.60
CA SER A 116 -18.37 -29.03 -45.89
C SER A 116 -18.54 -30.54 -45.98
N THR A 117 -19.63 -30.93 -46.63
CA THR A 117 -19.82 -32.07 -47.56
C THR A 117 -18.68 -33.10 -47.63
N SER A 118 -18.97 -34.35 -47.23
CA SER A 118 -18.23 -35.53 -47.67
C SER A 118 -18.89 -36.04 -48.95
N ILE A 119 -18.12 -36.09 -50.03
CA ILE A 119 -18.36 -36.99 -51.18
C ILE A 119 -17.84 -38.37 -50.79
#